data_AF-A0A149Q790-F1
#
_entry.id   AF-A0A149Q790-F1
#
_cell.length_a   1.000
_cell.length_b   1.000
_cell.length_c   1.000
_cell.angle_alpha   90.00
_cell.angle_beta   90.00
_cell.angle_gamma   90.00
#
_symmetry.space_group_name_H-M   'P 1'
#
loop_
_entity.id
_entity.type
_entity.pdbx_description
1 polymer ?
#
loop_
_entity_poly.entity_id
_entity_poly.type
_entity_poly.pdbx_seq_one_letter_code
_entity_poly.pdbx_strand_id
1 'polypeptide(L)'
;MCVDLDGTLLRSDILYESLLALLAHNPLYIFLVPFWLLRGKAYVKRQLASRVQLPAETLPYDERVLEILRTTTQRPRVLCTASDRLLVQPIADHLGLFEEVMASDGHTNLSGSNKGQALAARFGERGFDYMGNGTVDLKVWAHAGGAIVVNNGAGLASAAAKQTEVLDHLPSQNGGLITWIKALRVYQWLKNLLVLVPLLTAHRFFDLTSIIDAGVAFLAFGLCASGVYLLNDLLDLTPDRMHPRKRKRPFAAGTLPLLHGLLMAPLITLAGFALALACSPAFAGVLLCYYVMTLSYSLKLKRIVMIDVVMLAALYTVRIIGGAVAINSELSFWLLAFSMFVFLSLAMLKRYTELASALASGKEMAIGRGYSVADLPLVQSLGAAAGYIGVAVFALYINSPESLELYTNPKLLWLLCPILLYWISRMWIVSHRGDMHDDPIVFAAMDRGSQIVIGLCVLIVLLAI
;
A
#
# COMPACT_ATOMS: atom_id res chain seq x y z
N MET A 1 -7.90 -31.47 -21.02
CA MET A 1 -7.26 -30.15 -20.96
C MET A 1 -6.65 -29.97 -19.57
N CYS A 2 -5.34 -29.83 -19.48
CA CYS A 2 -4.64 -29.71 -18.21
C CYS A 2 -4.22 -28.25 -17.99
N VAL A 3 -4.40 -27.73 -16.79
CA VAL A 3 -4.19 -26.31 -16.50
C VAL A 3 -3.31 -26.14 -15.27
N ASP A 4 -2.26 -25.33 -15.38
CA ASP A 4 -1.48 -24.92 -14.23
C ASP A 4 -2.20 -23.88 -13.36
N LEU A 5 -1.83 -23.82 -12.09
CA LEU A 5 -2.44 -22.90 -11.15
C LEU A 5 -1.73 -21.54 -11.12
N ASP A 6 -0.43 -21.54 -10.82
CA ASP A 6 0.31 -20.36 -10.41
C ASP A 6 0.74 -19.51 -11.61
N GLY A 7 0.16 -18.32 -11.76
CA GLY A 7 0.35 -17.44 -12.91
C GLY A 7 -0.32 -17.90 -14.23
N THR A 8 -1.06 -19.01 -14.20
CA THR A 8 -1.93 -19.48 -15.29
C THR A 8 -3.41 -19.30 -14.91
N LEU A 9 -3.99 -20.18 -14.09
CA LEU A 9 -5.37 -20.01 -13.60
C LEU A 9 -5.50 -18.80 -12.67
N LEU A 10 -4.51 -18.62 -11.79
CA LEU A 10 -4.36 -17.44 -10.95
C LEU A 10 -3.38 -16.47 -11.60
N ARG A 11 -3.62 -15.17 -11.46
CA ARG A 11 -2.65 -14.12 -11.81
C ARG A 11 -1.56 -13.92 -10.75
N SER A 12 -1.59 -14.74 -9.70
CA SER A 12 -0.70 -14.71 -8.56
C SER A 12 -0.08 -16.10 -8.34
N ASP A 13 0.74 -16.23 -7.30
CA ASP A 13 1.40 -17.47 -6.92
C ASP A 13 1.02 -17.79 -5.48
N ILE A 14 0.44 -18.99 -5.28
CA ILE A 14 -0.09 -19.46 -4.00
C ILE A 14 0.97 -19.49 -2.91
N LEU A 15 2.23 -19.72 -3.24
CA LEU A 15 3.30 -19.71 -2.25
C LEU A 15 3.41 -18.33 -1.60
N TYR A 16 3.41 -17.27 -2.41
CA TYR A 16 3.50 -15.89 -1.90
C TYR A 16 2.18 -15.43 -1.27
N GLU A 17 1.03 -15.82 -1.83
CA GLU A 17 -0.28 -15.58 -1.19
C GLU A 17 -0.32 -16.18 0.22
N SER A 18 0.11 -17.44 0.36
CA SER A 18 0.12 -18.16 1.64
C SER A 18 1.11 -17.56 2.63
N LEU A 19 2.29 -17.16 2.16
CA LEU A 19 3.29 -16.48 2.98
C LEU A 19 2.75 -15.14 3.48
N LEU A 20 2.14 -14.34 2.61
CA LEU A 20 1.60 -13.03 2.97
C LEU A 20 0.41 -13.16 3.92
N ALA A 21 -0.48 -14.12 3.70
CA ALA A 21 -1.57 -14.44 4.64
C ALA A 21 -1.04 -14.84 6.03
N LEU A 22 0.04 -15.64 6.08
CA LEU A 22 0.67 -16.05 7.33
C LEU A 22 1.27 -14.83 8.06
N LEU A 23 1.98 -13.96 7.34
CA LEU A 23 2.60 -12.77 7.91
C LEU A 23 1.56 -11.71 8.33
N ALA A 24 0.45 -11.61 7.62
CA ALA A 24 -0.66 -10.72 7.98
C ALA A 24 -1.31 -11.17 9.30
N HIS A 25 -1.36 -12.48 9.55
CA HIS A 25 -1.86 -13.02 10.82
C HIS A 25 -0.84 -12.90 11.96
N ASN A 26 0.42 -13.31 11.71
CA ASN A 26 1.50 -13.21 12.67
C ASN A 26 2.86 -12.95 11.95
N PRO A 27 3.37 -11.70 11.99
CA PRO A 27 4.62 -11.33 11.32
C PRO A 27 5.86 -12.09 11.81
N LEU A 28 5.84 -12.65 13.03
CA LEU A 28 7.01 -13.33 13.61
C LEU A 28 7.38 -14.63 12.87
N TYR A 29 6.47 -15.19 12.08
CA TYR A 29 6.77 -16.36 11.24
C TYR A 29 7.87 -16.09 10.21
N ILE A 30 8.16 -14.83 9.87
CA ILE A 30 9.25 -14.50 8.94
C ILE A 30 10.60 -15.08 9.39
N PHE A 31 10.83 -15.16 10.70
CA PHE A 31 12.07 -15.70 11.26
C PHE A 31 12.16 -17.23 11.17
N LEU A 32 11.02 -17.92 10.98
CA LEU A 32 10.97 -19.37 10.82
C LEU A 32 11.17 -19.83 9.36
N VAL A 33 10.86 -18.95 8.40
CA VAL A 33 10.98 -19.26 6.96
C VAL A 33 12.38 -19.72 6.55
N PRO A 34 13.50 -19.11 7.01
CA PRO A 34 14.85 -19.61 6.71
C PRO A 34 15.08 -21.05 7.19
N PHE A 35 14.62 -21.40 8.39
CA PHE A 35 14.75 -22.76 8.92
C PHE A 35 13.93 -23.78 8.14
N TRP A 36 12.77 -23.37 7.63
CA TRP A 36 11.96 -24.21 6.75
C TRP A 36 12.62 -24.41 5.39
N LEU A 37 13.25 -23.36 4.85
CA LEU A 37 13.99 -23.42 3.59
C LEU A 37 15.19 -24.38 3.66
N LEU A 38 15.88 -24.46 4.82
CA LEU A 38 16.96 -25.44 5.04
C LEU A 38 16.48 -26.90 4.91
N ARG A 39 15.18 -27.16 5.16
CA ARG A 39 14.54 -28.48 4.96
C ARG A 39 13.95 -28.67 3.55
N GLY A 40 14.13 -27.70 2.66
CA GLY A 40 13.72 -27.76 1.26
C GLY A 40 12.38 -27.09 0.94
N LYS A 41 12.14 -26.82 -0.35
CA LYS A 41 10.96 -26.07 -0.84
C LYS A 41 9.63 -26.76 -0.56
N ALA A 42 9.58 -28.10 -0.64
CA ALA A 42 8.37 -28.86 -0.33
C ALA A 42 7.96 -28.71 1.14
N TYR A 43 8.93 -28.68 2.05
CA TYR A 43 8.69 -28.46 3.48
C TYR A 43 8.10 -27.06 3.74
N VAL A 44 8.64 -26.02 3.09
CA VAL A 44 8.07 -24.65 3.17
C VAL A 44 6.61 -24.63 2.72
N LYS A 45 6.30 -25.19 1.56
CA LYS A 45 4.93 -25.28 1.03
C LYS A 45 3.98 -25.95 2.02
N ARG A 46 4.41 -27.06 2.63
CA ARG A 46 3.62 -27.79 3.63
C ARG A 46 3.41 -26.98 4.92
N GLN A 47 4.44 -26.29 5.42
CA GLN A 47 4.32 -25.45 6.62
C GLN A 47 3.37 -24.26 6.40
N LEU A 48 3.37 -23.68 5.20
CA LEU A 48 2.41 -22.64 4.82
C LEU A 48 0.99 -23.20 4.71
N ALA A 49 0.80 -24.27 3.92
CA ALA A 49 -0.50 -24.89 3.68
C ALA A 49 -1.21 -25.38 4.94
N SER A 50 -0.46 -25.79 5.96
CA SER A 50 -1.02 -26.23 7.26
C SER A 50 -1.39 -25.09 8.21
N ARG A 51 -1.01 -23.85 7.93
CA ARG A 51 -1.19 -22.70 8.85
C ARG A 51 -2.11 -21.62 8.33
N VAL A 52 -2.40 -21.61 7.02
CA VAL A 52 -3.23 -20.59 6.39
C VAL A 52 -4.30 -21.24 5.53
N GLN A 53 -5.45 -20.58 5.49
CA GLN A 53 -6.50 -20.86 4.53
C GLN A 53 -6.65 -19.63 3.64
N LEU A 54 -6.60 -19.83 2.34
CA LEU A 54 -6.82 -18.77 1.36
C LEU A 54 -8.29 -18.82 0.92
N PRO A 55 -9.06 -17.73 1.07
CA PRO A 55 -10.44 -17.70 0.61
C PRO A 55 -10.48 -17.73 -0.92
N ALA A 56 -10.85 -18.90 -1.47
CA ALA A 56 -10.87 -19.18 -2.91
C ALA A 56 -11.69 -18.14 -3.69
N GLU A 57 -12.80 -17.66 -3.13
CA GLU A 57 -13.68 -16.64 -3.73
C GLU A 57 -12.97 -15.32 -4.08
N THR A 58 -11.90 -15.00 -3.34
CA THR A 58 -11.23 -13.71 -3.47
C THR A 58 -9.96 -13.79 -4.29
N LEU A 59 -9.50 -14.98 -4.70
CA LEU A 59 -8.23 -15.10 -5.43
C LEU A 59 -8.28 -14.40 -6.80
N PRO A 60 -7.15 -13.89 -7.32
CA PRO A 60 -7.13 -13.12 -8.56
C PRO A 60 -7.08 -14.07 -9.77
N TYR A 61 -8.23 -14.66 -10.13
CA TYR A 61 -8.33 -15.54 -11.29
C TYR A 61 -8.08 -14.79 -12.61
N ASP A 62 -7.54 -15.48 -13.60
CA ASP A 62 -7.50 -14.98 -14.98
C ASP A 62 -8.82 -15.34 -15.69
N GLU A 63 -9.68 -14.34 -15.87
CA GLU A 63 -10.99 -14.52 -16.50
C GLU A 63 -10.91 -15.13 -17.91
N ARG A 64 -9.83 -14.88 -18.66
CA ARG A 64 -9.64 -15.49 -20.00
C ARG A 64 -9.47 -16.99 -19.90
N VAL A 65 -8.74 -17.46 -18.89
CA VAL A 65 -8.54 -18.90 -18.64
C VAL A 65 -9.84 -19.52 -18.15
N LEU A 66 -10.57 -18.84 -17.26
CA LEU A 66 -11.89 -19.32 -16.81
C LEU A 66 -12.90 -19.42 -17.96
N GLU A 67 -12.89 -18.48 -18.89
CA GLU A 67 -13.74 -18.50 -20.09
C GLU A 67 -13.43 -19.71 -20.99
N ILE A 68 -12.15 -20.00 -21.24
CA ILE A 68 -11.75 -21.19 -21.99
C ILE A 68 -12.18 -22.48 -21.26
N LEU A 69 -12.00 -22.53 -19.93
CA LEU A 69 -12.39 -23.69 -19.12
C LEU A 69 -13.92 -23.92 -19.07
N ARG A 70 -14.71 -22.84 -19.07
CA ARG A 70 -16.18 -22.90 -19.09
C ARG A 70 -16.73 -23.35 -20.44
N THR A 71 -16.05 -22.97 -21.53
CA THR A 71 -16.47 -23.32 -22.91
C THR A 71 -15.94 -24.68 -23.37
N THR A 72 -14.91 -25.22 -22.72
CA THR A 72 -14.39 -26.57 -22.98
C THR A 72 -15.31 -27.64 -22.36
N THR A 73 -16.23 -28.19 -23.16
CA THR A 73 -17.22 -29.19 -22.72
C THR A 73 -16.91 -30.63 -23.17
N GLN A 74 -16.07 -30.80 -24.20
CA GLN A 74 -15.84 -32.10 -24.85
C GLN A 74 -14.66 -32.90 -24.26
N ARG A 75 -13.94 -32.36 -23.27
CA ARG A 75 -12.75 -32.99 -22.70
C ARG A 75 -12.71 -32.78 -21.19
N PRO A 76 -12.25 -33.76 -20.39
CA PRO A 76 -12.03 -33.55 -18.96
C PRO A 76 -10.97 -32.47 -18.72
N ARG A 77 -11.18 -31.67 -17.69
CA ARG A 77 -10.36 -30.55 -17.22
C ARG A 77 -9.64 -30.97 -15.95
N VAL A 78 -8.32 -30.86 -15.98
CA VAL A 78 -7.46 -31.30 -14.89
C VAL A 78 -6.68 -30.11 -14.37
N LEU A 79 -6.79 -29.81 -13.08
CA LEU A 79 -5.94 -28.82 -12.42
C LEU A 79 -4.64 -29.50 -11.99
N CYS A 80 -3.50 -29.06 -12.53
CA CYS A 80 -2.22 -29.73 -12.33
C CYS A 80 -1.12 -28.75 -11.87
N THR A 81 -0.74 -28.82 -10.59
CA THR A 81 0.11 -27.81 -9.95
C THR A 81 1.16 -28.41 -9.03
N ALA A 82 2.26 -27.67 -8.86
CA ALA A 82 3.28 -28.00 -7.87
C ALA A 82 2.90 -27.53 -6.44
N SER A 83 1.78 -26.83 -6.28
CA SER A 83 1.27 -26.36 -4.98
C SER A 83 0.66 -27.50 -4.16
N ASP A 84 0.64 -27.37 -2.83
CA ASP A 84 0.16 -28.43 -1.92
C ASP A 84 -1.35 -28.60 -2.04
N ARG A 85 -1.81 -29.85 -2.11
CA ARG A 85 -3.23 -30.20 -2.29
C ARG A 85 -4.15 -29.50 -1.29
N LEU A 86 -3.71 -29.25 -0.05
CA LEU A 86 -4.51 -28.56 0.97
C LEU A 86 -4.96 -27.15 0.56
N LEU A 87 -4.16 -26.45 -0.25
CA LEU A 87 -4.48 -25.11 -0.75
C LEU A 87 -5.21 -25.13 -2.09
N VAL A 88 -5.02 -26.19 -2.87
CA VAL A 88 -5.52 -26.30 -4.25
C VAL A 88 -6.93 -26.89 -4.27
N GLN A 89 -7.22 -27.86 -3.41
CA GLN A 89 -8.54 -28.53 -3.40
C GLN A 89 -9.69 -27.54 -3.16
N PRO A 90 -9.63 -26.61 -2.18
CA PRO A 90 -10.70 -25.61 -1.99
C PRO A 90 -10.94 -24.71 -3.21
N ILE A 91 -9.91 -24.47 -4.03
CA ILE A 91 -10.02 -23.67 -5.26
C ILE A 91 -10.75 -24.45 -6.34
N ALA A 92 -10.40 -25.72 -6.53
CA ALA A 92 -11.07 -26.60 -7.47
C ALA A 92 -12.55 -26.79 -7.11
N ASP A 93 -12.83 -27.03 -5.82
CA ASP A 93 -14.19 -27.20 -5.29
C ASP A 93 -15.02 -25.92 -5.47
N HIS A 94 -14.43 -24.76 -5.21
CA HIS A 94 -15.08 -23.46 -5.39
C HIS A 94 -15.45 -23.19 -6.85
N LEU A 95 -14.55 -23.49 -7.79
CA LEU A 95 -14.80 -23.23 -9.22
C LEU A 95 -15.76 -24.26 -9.83
N GLY A 96 -15.73 -25.52 -9.38
CA GLY A 96 -16.55 -26.60 -9.94
C GLY A 96 -16.25 -26.90 -11.43
N LEU A 97 -15.06 -26.52 -11.92
CA LEU A 97 -14.66 -26.64 -13.33
C LEU A 97 -13.69 -27.80 -13.60
N PHE A 98 -13.28 -28.55 -12.58
CA PHE A 98 -12.24 -29.58 -12.72
C PHE A 98 -12.77 -30.95 -12.27
N GLU A 99 -12.59 -31.95 -13.12
CA GLU A 99 -12.94 -33.34 -12.84
C GLU A 99 -11.82 -34.05 -12.06
N GLU A 100 -10.57 -33.59 -12.18
CA GLU A 100 -9.41 -34.16 -11.49
C GLU A 100 -8.43 -33.07 -11.02
N VAL A 101 -7.85 -33.24 -9.83
CA VAL A 101 -6.81 -32.36 -9.28
C VAL A 101 -5.55 -33.16 -9.01
N MET A 102 -4.48 -32.83 -9.73
CA MET A 102 -3.13 -33.35 -9.56
C MET A 102 -2.27 -32.28 -8.87
N ALA A 103 -1.88 -32.51 -7.62
CA ALA A 103 -1.16 -31.55 -6.79
C ALA A 103 0.00 -32.22 -6.04
N SER A 104 0.93 -31.41 -5.53
CA SER A 104 1.96 -31.93 -4.62
C SER A 104 1.33 -32.34 -3.27
N ASP A 105 1.90 -33.36 -2.64
CA ASP A 105 1.39 -33.97 -1.39
C ASP A 105 2.35 -33.81 -0.20
N GLY A 106 3.38 -32.97 -0.35
CA GLY A 106 4.42 -32.73 0.66
C GLY A 106 5.60 -33.70 0.58
N HIS A 107 5.48 -34.81 -0.17
CA HIS A 107 6.55 -35.77 -0.43
C HIS A 107 7.02 -35.73 -1.89
N THR A 108 6.06 -35.67 -2.82
CA THR A 108 6.29 -35.61 -4.27
C THR A 108 6.04 -34.19 -4.77
N ASN A 109 7.07 -33.53 -5.31
CA ASN A 109 6.93 -32.21 -5.92
C ASN A 109 6.54 -32.33 -7.40
N LEU A 110 5.30 -31.97 -7.73
CA LEU A 110 4.72 -32.08 -9.07
C LEU A 110 5.06 -30.85 -9.94
N SER A 111 6.35 -30.62 -10.17
CA SER A 111 6.86 -29.50 -10.98
C SER A 111 7.71 -29.96 -12.17
N GLY A 112 7.64 -29.26 -13.29
CA GLY A 112 8.52 -29.49 -14.45
C GLY A 112 8.43 -30.93 -14.96
N SER A 113 9.56 -31.64 -15.02
CA SER A 113 9.64 -33.01 -15.54
C SER A 113 8.72 -33.98 -14.81
N ASN A 114 8.62 -33.91 -13.48
CA ASN A 114 7.72 -34.78 -12.71
C ASN A 114 6.25 -34.55 -13.07
N LYS A 115 5.88 -33.28 -13.33
CA LYS A 115 4.53 -32.91 -13.77
C LYS A 115 4.24 -33.48 -15.16
N GLY A 116 5.18 -33.30 -16.10
CA GLY A 116 5.07 -33.84 -17.47
C GLY A 116 4.94 -35.36 -17.49
N GLN A 117 5.80 -36.06 -16.75
CA GLN A 117 5.76 -37.53 -16.64
C GLN A 117 4.47 -38.04 -16.00
N ALA A 118 3.97 -37.39 -14.94
CA ALA A 118 2.71 -37.79 -14.31
C ALA A 118 1.51 -37.62 -15.26
N LEU A 119 1.50 -36.52 -16.04
CA LEU A 119 0.45 -36.28 -17.04
C LEU A 119 0.55 -37.27 -18.21
N ALA A 120 1.74 -37.54 -18.72
CA ALA A 120 1.98 -38.55 -19.76
C ALA A 120 1.61 -39.97 -19.28
N ALA A 121 1.93 -40.32 -18.04
CA ALA A 121 1.54 -41.61 -17.46
C ALA A 121 0.01 -41.75 -17.32
N ARG A 122 -0.70 -40.65 -17.07
CA ARG A 122 -2.15 -40.64 -16.88
C ARG A 122 -2.94 -40.59 -18.20
N PHE A 123 -2.49 -39.79 -19.16
CA PHE A 123 -3.24 -39.47 -20.38
C PHE A 123 -2.56 -39.95 -21.67
N GLY A 124 -1.36 -40.53 -21.57
CA GLY A 124 -0.53 -40.90 -22.72
C GLY A 124 0.34 -39.75 -23.24
N GLU A 125 1.44 -40.10 -23.90
CA GLU A 125 2.28 -39.13 -24.62
C GLU A 125 1.45 -38.44 -25.71
N ARG A 126 1.54 -37.11 -25.76
CA ARG A 126 0.75 -36.24 -26.64
C ARG A 126 -0.77 -36.35 -26.46
N GLY A 127 -1.26 -37.03 -25.41
CA GLY A 127 -2.68 -37.26 -25.15
C GLY A 127 -3.43 -36.12 -24.46
N PHE A 128 -2.75 -35.01 -24.15
CA PHE A 128 -3.33 -33.87 -23.44
C PHE A 128 -2.80 -32.53 -23.92
N ASP A 129 -3.64 -31.49 -23.85
CA ASP A 129 -3.22 -30.09 -24.00
C ASP A 129 -2.90 -29.50 -22.64
N TYR A 130 -1.92 -28.60 -22.57
CA TYR A 130 -1.46 -28.00 -21.32
C TYR A 130 -1.39 -26.47 -21.40
N MET A 131 -2.09 -25.82 -20.46
CA MET A 131 -1.98 -24.38 -20.18
C MET A 131 -0.90 -24.13 -19.12
N GLY A 132 0.09 -23.31 -19.46
CA GLY A 132 1.20 -22.98 -18.57
C GLY A 132 1.73 -21.57 -18.83
N ASN A 133 2.54 -21.05 -17.90
CA ASN A 133 3.03 -19.67 -17.93
C ASN A 133 4.55 -19.56 -17.81
N GLY A 134 5.28 -20.64 -17.54
CA GLY A 134 6.68 -20.60 -17.15
C GLY A 134 7.61 -21.36 -18.08
N THR A 135 8.90 -21.04 -18.02
CA THR A 135 9.94 -21.83 -18.71
C THR A 135 10.02 -23.27 -18.16
N VAL A 136 9.61 -23.49 -16.91
CA VAL A 136 9.50 -24.82 -16.31
C VAL A 136 8.48 -25.70 -17.04
N ASP A 137 7.47 -25.09 -17.67
CA ASP A 137 6.41 -25.78 -18.40
C ASP A 137 6.87 -26.31 -19.77
N LEU A 138 8.03 -25.87 -20.27
CA LEU A 138 8.66 -26.49 -21.46
C LEU A 138 8.86 -27.99 -21.29
N LYS A 139 9.13 -28.42 -20.04
CA LYS A 139 9.27 -29.84 -19.68
C LYS A 139 7.94 -30.59 -19.69
N VAL A 140 6.82 -29.89 -19.54
CA VAL A 140 5.46 -30.46 -19.62
C VAL A 140 5.00 -30.47 -21.08
N TRP A 141 5.23 -29.39 -21.82
CA TRP A 141 4.90 -29.28 -23.24
C TRP A 141 5.67 -30.27 -24.11
N ALA A 142 6.84 -30.75 -23.68
CA ALA A 142 7.54 -31.85 -24.34
C ALA A 142 6.70 -33.15 -24.45
N HIS A 143 5.77 -33.35 -23.52
CA HIS A 143 4.87 -34.50 -23.45
C HIS A 143 3.43 -34.18 -23.90
N ALA A 144 3.08 -32.89 -24.01
CA ALA A 144 1.73 -32.45 -24.36
C ALA A 144 1.49 -32.49 -25.88
N GLY A 145 0.24 -32.70 -26.31
CA GLY A 145 -0.18 -32.59 -27.71
C GLY A 145 -0.36 -31.15 -28.16
N GLY A 146 -0.73 -30.26 -27.24
CA GLY A 146 -0.92 -28.84 -27.50
C GLY A 146 -0.48 -27.95 -26.33
N ALA A 147 0.05 -26.78 -26.65
CA ALA A 147 0.46 -25.76 -25.70
C ALA A 147 -0.46 -24.54 -25.77
N ILE A 148 -0.91 -24.08 -24.60
CA ILE A 148 -1.54 -22.77 -24.44
C ILE A 148 -0.65 -21.96 -23.52
N VAL A 149 0.00 -20.92 -24.05
CA VAL A 149 0.91 -20.09 -23.27
C VAL A 149 0.13 -18.95 -22.63
N VAL A 150 0.16 -18.86 -21.31
CA VAL A 150 -0.63 -17.89 -20.54
C VAL A 150 0.28 -16.91 -19.80
N ASN A 151 -0.11 -15.63 -19.79
CA ASN A 151 0.52 -14.56 -19.02
C ASN A 151 2.03 -14.37 -19.22
N ASN A 152 2.55 -14.76 -20.37
CA ASN A 152 3.97 -14.61 -20.73
C ASN A 152 4.15 -13.98 -22.12
N GLY A 153 5.37 -13.58 -22.45
CA GLY A 153 5.71 -12.95 -23.72
C GLY A 153 5.88 -13.94 -24.87
N ALA A 154 6.02 -13.40 -26.08
CA ALA A 154 6.21 -14.16 -27.32
C ALA A 154 7.45 -15.08 -27.29
N GLY A 155 8.47 -14.76 -26.49
CA GLY A 155 9.63 -15.61 -26.30
C GLY A 155 9.30 -16.99 -25.73
N LEU A 156 8.39 -17.07 -24.74
CA LEU A 156 7.96 -18.36 -24.20
C LEU A 156 7.08 -19.12 -25.20
N ALA A 157 6.19 -18.43 -25.90
CA ALA A 157 5.36 -19.03 -26.95
C ALA A 157 6.23 -19.63 -28.07
N SER A 158 7.27 -18.94 -28.51
CA SER A 158 8.24 -19.45 -29.48
C SER A 158 9.02 -20.66 -28.94
N ALA A 159 9.39 -20.66 -27.65
CA ALA A 159 10.03 -21.81 -27.03
C ALA A 159 9.08 -23.02 -26.89
N ALA A 160 7.79 -22.79 -26.61
CA ALA A 160 6.75 -23.82 -26.56
C ALA A 160 6.49 -24.44 -27.94
N ALA A 161 6.49 -23.63 -29.00
CA ALA A 161 6.36 -24.08 -30.39
C ALA A 161 7.47 -25.05 -30.83
N LYS A 162 8.62 -25.05 -30.15
CA LYS A 162 9.70 -26.03 -30.38
C LYS A 162 9.42 -27.38 -29.72
N GLN A 163 8.51 -27.44 -28.76
CA GLN A 163 8.17 -28.66 -28.00
C GLN A 163 6.87 -29.31 -28.52
N THR A 164 5.87 -28.50 -28.89
CA THR A 164 4.55 -28.95 -29.35
C THR A 164 3.82 -27.88 -30.17
N GLU A 165 2.69 -28.22 -30.77
CA GLU A 165 1.78 -27.26 -31.42
C GLU A 165 1.27 -26.22 -30.40
N VAL A 166 1.42 -24.93 -30.72
CA VAL A 166 0.86 -23.85 -29.88
C VAL A 166 -0.55 -23.56 -30.34
N LEU A 167 -1.52 -23.94 -29.51
CA LEU A 167 -2.94 -23.79 -29.78
C LEU A 167 -3.40 -22.34 -29.55
N ASP A 168 -2.85 -21.66 -28.54
CA ASP A 168 -3.19 -20.27 -28.21
C ASP A 168 -2.08 -19.59 -27.39
N HIS A 169 -2.04 -18.26 -27.43
CA HIS A 169 -1.12 -17.43 -26.64
C HIS A 169 -1.86 -16.23 -26.02
N LEU A 170 -2.05 -16.29 -24.70
CA LEU A 170 -2.62 -15.21 -23.91
C LEU A 170 -1.49 -14.33 -23.35
N PRO A 171 -1.26 -13.11 -23.88
CA PRO A 171 -0.14 -12.28 -23.46
C PRO A 171 -0.27 -11.80 -22.01
N SER A 172 0.87 -11.49 -21.40
CA SER A 172 0.97 -10.94 -20.06
C SER A 172 0.22 -9.61 -19.92
N GLN A 173 -0.61 -9.49 -18.88
CA GLN A 173 -1.26 -8.24 -18.47
C GLN A 173 -0.50 -7.53 -17.35
N ASN A 174 0.82 -7.74 -17.26
CA ASN A 174 1.63 -7.10 -16.23
C ASN A 174 1.63 -5.59 -16.37
N GLY A 175 1.60 -4.91 -15.22
CA GLY A 175 1.61 -3.46 -15.16
C GLY A 175 2.96 -2.87 -15.55
N GLY A 176 2.95 -1.91 -16.49
CA GLY A 176 4.13 -1.08 -16.79
C GLY A 176 4.46 -0.09 -15.67
N LEU A 177 5.35 0.87 -15.97
CA LEU A 177 5.84 1.88 -15.01
C LEU A 177 4.71 2.63 -14.27
N ILE A 178 3.60 2.92 -14.95
CA ILE A 178 2.43 3.59 -14.37
C ILE A 178 1.83 2.76 -13.22
N THR A 179 1.85 1.44 -13.33
CA THR A 179 1.33 0.54 -12.29
C THR A 179 2.23 0.55 -11.06
N TRP A 180 3.55 0.64 -11.25
CA TRP A 180 4.50 0.84 -10.16
C TRP A 180 4.34 2.20 -9.48
N ILE A 181 4.15 3.29 -10.23
CA ILE A 181 3.86 4.62 -9.66
C ILE A 181 2.60 4.58 -8.80
N LYS A 182 1.56 3.86 -9.25
CA LYS A 182 0.33 3.63 -8.47
C LYS A 182 0.60 2.78 -7.22
N ALA A 183 1.40 1.72 -7.31
CA ALA A 183 1.76 0.85 -6.18
C ALA A 183 2.59 1.59 -5.11
N LEU A 184 3.56 2.40 -5.54
CA LEU A 184 4.37 3.27 -4.68
C LEU A 184 3.55 4.40 -4.06
N ARG A 185 2.38 4.72 -4.63
CA ARG A 185 1.49 5.81 -4.19
C ARG A 185 2.21 7.15 -4.13
N VAL A 186 2.93 7.52 -5.20
CA VAL A 186 3.68 8.78 -5.28
C VAL A 186 2.79 10.00 -4.98
N TYR A 187 1.50 9.95 -5.32
CA TYR A 187 0.55 11.02 -4.96
C TYR A 187 0.43 11.26 -3.44
N GLN A 188 0.69 10.26 -2.60
CA GLN A 188 0.70 10.41 -1.14
C GLN A 188 1.95 11.12 -0.61
N TRP A 189 2.99 11.30 -1.44
CA TRP A 189 4.17 12.08 -1.08
C TRP A 189 3.84 13.55 -0.86
N LEU A 190 2.68 14.01 -1.34
CA LEU A 190 2.14 15.32 -1.02
C LEU A 190 2.12 15.62 0.48
N LYS A 191 1.89 14.61 1.34
CA LYS A 191 1.94 14.77 2.81
C LYS A 191 3.35 15.09 3.32
N ASN A 192 4.37 14.70 2.58
CA ASN A 192 5.76 14.97 2.92
C ASN A 192 6.19 16.39 2.54
N LEU A 193 5.34 17.19 1.86
CA LEU A 193 5.59 18.64 1.72
C LEU A 193 5.72 19.33 3.09
N LEU A 194 5.16 18.75 4.15
CA LEU A 194 5.35 19.22 5.52
C LEU A 194 6.82 19.23 5.96
N VAL A 195 7.68 18.41 5.36
CA VAL A 195 9.14 18.43 5.58
C VAL A 195 9.78 19.75 5.13
N LEU A 196 9.12 20.48 4.21
CA LEU A 196 9.60 21.76 3.71
C LEU A 196 9.14 22.95 4.55
N VAL A 197 8.23 22.75 5.51
CA VAL A 197 7.70 23.84 6.37
C VAL A 197 8.82 24.57 7.13
N PRO A 198 9.80 23.86 7.76
CA PRO A 198 10.92 24.51 8.45
C PRO A 198 11.78 25.40 7.55
N LEU A 199 11.92 25.03 6.26
CA LEU A 199 12.68 25.84 5.29
C LEU A 199 12.05 27.22 5.11
N LEU A 200 10.71 27.28 5.12
CA LEU A 200 9.94 28.53 5.03
C LEU A 200 9.99 29.30 6.35
N THR A 201 9.72 28.64 7.48
CA THR A 201 9.63 29.31 8.79
C THR A 201 10.98 29.81 9.31
N ALA A 202 12.08 29.18 8.89
CA ALA A 202 13.43 29.63 9.23
C ALA A 202 14.02 30.65 8.24
N HIS A 203 13.23 31.08 7.24
CA HIS A 203 13.63 32.00 6.18
C HIS A 203 14.90 31.57 5.39
N ARG A 204 15.17 30.26 5.31
CA ARG A 204 16.34 29.68 4.61
C ARG A 204 16.05 29.25 3.17
N PHE A 205 14.98 29.75 2.58
CA PHE A 205 14.55 29.38 1.23
C PHE A 205 15.44 29.92 0.09
N PHE A 206 16.42 30.78 0.40
CA PHE A 206 17.48 31.19 -0.52
C PHE A 206 18.81 30.47 -0.30
N ASP A 207 18.94 29.67 0.76
CA ASP A 207 20.14 28.90 1.03
C ASP A 207 20.12 27.58 0.25
N LEU A 208 21.02 27.44 -0.71
CA LEU A 208 21.09 26.28 -1.60
C LEU A 208 21.32 24.98 -0.82
N THR A 209 22.12 25.02 0.25
CA THR A 209 22.38 23.85 1.09
C THR A 209 21.11 23.39 1.80
N SER A 210 20.42 24.30 2.48
CA SER A 210 19.12 24.01 3.13
C SER A 210 18.07 23.49 2.14
N ILE A 211 18.03 24.01 0.90
CA ILE A 211 17.11 23.53 -0.14
C ILE A 211 17.43 22.08 -0.55
N ILE A 212 18.71 21.75 -0.76
CA ILE A 212 19.14 20.40 -1.10
C ILE A 212 18.82 19.44 0.05
N ASP A 213 19.14 19.80 1.29
CA ASP A 213 18.89 18.97 2.47
C ASP A 213 17.38 18.72 2.67
N ALA A 214 16.55 19.75 2.53
CA ALA A 214 15.10 19.62 2.57
C ALA A 214 14.55 18.73 1.43
N GLY A 215 15.14 18.82 0.24
CA GLY A 215 14.83 17.96 -0.91
C GLY A 215 15.19 16.50 -0.67
N VAL A 216 16.38 16.23 -0.12
CA VAL A 216 16.82 14.89 0.27
C VAL A 216 15.90 14.33 1.36
N ALA A 217 15.53 15.14 2.34
CA ALA A 217 14.59 14.75 3.39
C ALA A 217 13.22 14.39 2.82
N PHE A 218 12.67 15.21 1.90
CA PHE A 218 11.42 14.92 1.21
C PHE A 218 11.46 13.57 0.48
N LEU A 219 12.54 13.30 -0.27
CA LEU A 219 12.75 12.04 -0.97
C LEU A 219 12.88 10.86 0.00
N ALA A 220 13.63 11.00 1.09
CA ALA A 220 13.81 9.97 2.10
C ALA A 220 12.48 9.57 2.77
N PHE A 221 11.67 10.57 3.18
CA PHE A 221 10.30 10.34 3.68
C PHE A 221 9.40 9.71 2.61
N GLY A 222 9.54 10.13 1.35
CA GLY A 222 8.80 9.59 0.20
C GLY A 222 9.05 8.10 0.00
N LEU A 223 10.32 7.72 -0.14
CA LEU A 223 10.74 6.33 -0.33
C LEU A 223 10.35 5.44 0.86
N CYS A 224 10.55 5.93 2.08
CA CYS A 224 10.17 5.23 3.30
C CYS A 224 8.65 5.02 3.38
N ALA A 225 7.84 6.05 3.07
CA ALA A 225 6.39 5.94 3.02
C ALA A 225 5.93 4.94 1.94
N SER A 226 6.53 4.99 0.74
CA SER A 226 6.26 4.03 -0.34
C SER A 226 6.53 2.58 0.11
N GLY A 227 7.63 2.34 0.83
CA GLY A 227 7.95 1.00 1.36
C GLY A 227 6.89 0.48 2.32
N VAL A 228 6.42 1.33 3.24
CA VAL A 228 5.31 0.98 4.13
C VAL A 228 4.01 0.74 3.35
N TYR A 229 3.72 1.53 2.31
CA TYR A 229 2.54 1.31 1.48
C TYR A 229 2.59 0.00 0.70
N LEU A 230 3.75 -0.36 0.12
CA LEU A 230 3.92 -1.65 -0.55
C LEU A 230 3.72 -2.80 0.44
N LEU A 231 4.36 -2.73 1.61
CA LEU A 231 4.21 -3.77 2.64
C LEU A 231 2.74 -3.91 3.08
N ASN A 232 2.04 -2.82 3.32
CA ASN A 232 0.63 -2.85 3.69
C ASN A 232 -0.23 -3.46 2.58
N ASP A 233 -0.01 -3.10 1.31
CA ASP A 233 -0.78 -3.64 0.19
C ASP A 233 -0.54 -5.14 -0.04
N LEU A 234 0.62 -5.65 0.37
CA LEU A 234 0.94 -7.07 0.37
C LEU A 234 0.33 -7.84 1.55
N LEU A 235 0.23 -7.21 2.73
CA LEU A 235 -0.39 -7.84 3.90
C LEU A 235 -1.92 -7.77 3.86
N ASP A 236 -2.49 -6.76 3.21
CA ASP A 236 -3.94 -6.51 3.12
C ASP A 236 -4.57 -7.10 1.83
N LEU A 237 -3.97 -8.12 1.20
CA LEU A 237 -4.47 -8.69 -0.07
C LEU A 237 -5.95 -9.09 -0.02
N THR A 238 -6.33 -9.96 0.92
CA THR A 238 -7.72 -10.43 1.04
C THR A 238 -8.71 -9.30 1.35
N PRO A 239 -8.48 -8.44 2.37
CA PRO A 239 -9.32 -7.27 2.60
C PRO A 239 -9.44 -6.34 1.40
N ASP A 240 -8.35 -6.12 0.67
CA ASP A 240 -8.34 -5.24 -0.50
C ASP A 240 -9.17 -5.82 -1.65
N ARG A 241 -9.13 -7.13 -1.89
CA ARG A 241 -9.92 -7.79 -2.94
C ARG A 241 -11.42 -7.76 -2.68
N MET A 242 -11.83 -7.82 -1.41
CA MET A 242 -13.25 -7.69 -1.03
C MET A 242 -13.78 -6.25 -1.13
N HIS A 243 -12.90 -5.25 -1.18
CA HIS A 243 -13.30 -3.85 -1.15
C HIS A 243 -13.63 -3.29 -2.56
N PRO A 244 -14.74 -2.55 -2.74
CA PRO A 244 -15.21 -2.08 -4.06
C PRO A 244 -14.18 -1.31 -4.90
N ARG A 245 -13.45 -0.37 -4.25
CA ARG A 245 -12.36 0.40 -4.89
C ARG A 245 -10.97 -0.26 -4.78
N LYS A 246 -10.58 -0.79 -3.61
CA LYS A 246 -9.22 -1.29 -3.36
C LYS A 246 -8.91 -2.60 -4.09
N ARG A 247 -9.91 -3.35 -4.58
CA ARG A 247 -9.71 -4.54 -5.42
C ARG A 247 -8.91 -4.27 -6.69
N LYS A 248 -8.90 -3.01 -7.16
CA LYS A 248 -8.13 -2.55 -8.32
C LYS A 248 -6.66 -2.22 -8.00
N ARG A 249 -6.22 -2.37 -6.74
CA ARG A 249 -4.81 -2.16 -6.36
C ARG A 249 -3.93 -3.18 -7.08
N PRO A 250 -2.70 -2.83 -7.50
CA PRO A 250 -1.91 -3.68 -8.37
C PRO A 250 -1.64 -5.11 -7.86
N PHE A 251 -1.32 -5.27 -6.58
CA PHE A 251 -1.09 -6.60 -5.99
C PHE A 251 -2.39 -7.38 -5.78
N ALA A 252 -3.45 -6.70 -5.30
CA ALA A 252 -4.77 -7.31 -5.12
C ALA A 252 -5.34 -7.82 -6.46
N ALA A 253 -5.18 -7.06 -7.54
CA ALA A 253 -5.66 -7.41 -8.88
C ALA A 253 -4.75 -8.41 -9.63
N GLY A 254 -3.57 -8.76 -9.09
CA GLY A 254 -2.60 -9.60 -9.79
C GLY A 254 -2.03 -8.95 -11.07
N THR A 255 -1.90 -7.62 -11.10
CA THR A 255 -1.22 -6.91 -12.21
C THR A 255 0.27 -6.69 -11.95
N LEU A 256 0.70 -6.75 -10.69
CA LEU A 256 2.10 -6.80 -10.29
C LEU A 256 2.39 -8.12 -9.55
N PRO A 257 3.51 -8.80 -9.85
CA PRO A 257 3.85 -10.02 -9.15
C PRO A 257 4.18 -9.76 -7.67
N LEU A 258 3.67 -10.61 -6.78
CA LEU A 258 3.85 -10.48 -5.33
C LEU A 258 5.32 -10.49 -4.90
N LEU A 259 6.15 -11.34 -5.54
CA LEU A 259 7.59 -11.40 -5.28
C LEU A 259 8.27 -10.05 -5.49
N HIS A 260 7.90 -9.32 -6.55
CA HIS A 260 8.50 -8.02 -6.80
C HIS A 260 8.12 -7.02 -5.71
N GLY A 261 6.88 -7.07 -5.20
CA GLY A 261 6.47 -6.28 -4.04
C GLY A 261 7.28 -6.61 -2.79
N LEU A 262 7.45 -7.91 -2.48
CA LEU A 262 8.22 -8.40 -1.33
C LEU A 262 9.69 -7.96 -1.36
N LEU A 263 10.30 -7.87 -2.55
CA LEU A 263 11.67 -7.39 -2.72
C LEU A 263 11.75 -5.86 -2.73
N MET A 264 10.80 -5.18 -3.40
CA MET A 264 10.82 -3.72 -3.55
C MET A 264 10.52 -3.00 -2.24
N ALA A 265 9.61 -3.51 -1.41
CA ALA A 265 9.26 -2.88 -0.13
C ALA A 265 10.48 -2.62 0.78
N PRO A 266 11.32 -3.63 1.12
CA PRO A 266 12.53 -3.39 1.90
C PRO A 266 13.58 -2.59 1.13
N LEU A 267 13.74 -2.82 -0.19
CA LEU A 267 14.75 -2.11 -0.98
C LEU A 267 14.53 -0.60 -0.98
N ILE A 268 13.30 -0.14 -1.21
CA ILE A 268 12.99 1.31 -1.23
C ILE A 268 13.02 1.92 0.18
N THR A 269 12.63 1.15 1.21
CA THR A 269 12.79 1.60 2.60
C THR A 269 14.27 1.78 2.95
N LEU A 270 15.13 0.82 2.60
CA LEU A 270 16.57 0.91 2.82
C LEU A 270 17.20 2.07 2.03
N ALA A 271 16.76 2.31 0.79
CA ALA A 271 17.19 3.47 0.02
C ALA A 271 16.81 4.80 0.72
N GLY A 272 15.59 4.89 1.28
CA GLY A 272 15.18 6.04 2.08
C GLY A 272 16.05 6.26 3.32
N PHE A 273 16.40 5.19 4.03
CA PHE A 273 17.33 5.27 5.18
C PHE A 273 18.76 5.61 4.77
N ALA A 274 19.23 5.12 3.64
CA ALA A 274 20.56 5.46 3.11
C ALA A 274 20.64 6.96 2.79
N LEU A 275 19.61 7.53 2.15
CA LEU A 275 19.52 8.99 1.95
C LEU A 275 19.48 9.74 3.28
N ALA A 276 18.75 9.22 4.27
CA ALA A 276 18.65 9.87 5.57
C ALA A 276 20.00 9.89 6.31
N LEU A 277 20.74 8.78 6.29
CA LEU A 277 22.08 8.69 6.87
C LEU A 277 23.10 9.57 6.14
N ALA A 278 22.95 9.73 4.83
CA ALA A 278 23.78 10.64 4.03
C ALA A 278 23.53 12.11 4.38
N CYS A 279 22.33 12.46 4.84
CA CYS A 279 22.00 13.80 5.35
C CYS A 279 22.55 13.99 6.78
N SER A 280 22.06 13.21 7.76
CA SER A 280 22.64 13.17 9.10
C SER A 280 22.16 11.96 9.92
N PRO A 281 22.95 11.46 10.89
CA PRO A 281 22.51 10.41 11.81
C PRO A 281 21.26 10.82 12.63
N ALA A 282 21.15 12.10 13.00
CA ALA A 282 19.98 12.63 13.71
C ALA A 282 18.72 12.54 12.84
N PHE A 283 18.81 12.92 11.57
CA PHE A 283 17.70 12.82 10.63
C PHE A 283 17.29 11.36 10.38
N ALA A 284 18.26 10.44 10.26
CA ALA A 284 17.98 9.01 10.18
C ALA A 284 17.22 8.48 11.41
N GLY A 285 17.55 8.98 12.61
CA GLY A 285 16.80 8.68 13.84
C GLY A 285 15.34 9.16 13.79
N VAL A 286 15.09 10.36 13.26
CA VAL A 286 13.71 10.88 13.07
C VAL A 286 12.95 10.04 12.04
N LEU A 287 13.58 9.68 10.93
CA LEU A 287 12.97 8.82 9.91
C LEU A 287 12.65 7.41 10.47
N LEU A 288 13.52 6.88 11.34
CA LEU A 288 13.29 5.62 12.03
C LEU A 288 12.07 5.70 12.95
N CYS A 289 11.98 6.77 13.75
CA CYS A 289 10.81 7.03 14.59
C CYS A 289 9.53 7.10 13.75
N TYR A 290 9.55 7.88 12.66
CA TYR A 290 8.45 7.96 11.70
C TYR A 290 8.05 6.58 11.14
N TYR A 291 9.02 5.78 10.72
CA TYR A 291 8.79 4.45 10.17
C TYR A 291 8.13 3.52 11.19
N VAL A 292 8.68 3.45 12.41
CA VAL A 292 8.13 2.65 13.51
C VAL A 292 6.72 3.09 13.88
N MET A 293 6.47 4.41 13.97
CA MET A 293 5.13 4.95 14.22
C MET A 293 4.15 4.56 13.12
N THR A 294 4.57 4.63 11.84
CA THR A 294 3.71 4.32 10.69
C THR A 294 3.37 2.83 10.64
N LEU A 295 4.33 1.95 10.92
CA LEU A 295 4.11 0.51 11.04
C LEU A 295 3.19 0.19 12.22
N SER A 296 3.48 0.71 13.41
CA SER A 296 2.68 0.49 14.63
C SER A 296 1.24 0.95 14.44
N TYR A 297 1.06 2.09 13.78
CA TYR A 297 -0.24 2.60 13.36
C TYR A 297 -0.96 1.62 12.43
N SER A 298 -0.30 1.18 11.36
CA SER A 298 -0.89 0.30 10.35
C SER A 298 -1.29 -1.06 10.89
N LEU A 299 -0.49 -1.62 11.80
CA LEU A 299 -0.69 -2.96 12.37
C LEU A 299 -1.77 -2.99 13.46
N LYS A 300 -1.72 -2.07 14.43
CA LYS A 300 -2.55 -2.17 15.65
C LYS A 300 -3.20 -0.86 16.07
N LEU A 301 -2.45 0.24 16.15
CA LEU A 301 -2.94 1.46 16.83
C LEU A 301 -4.10 2.12 16.09
N LYS A 302 -4.23 1.89 14.77
CA LYS A 302 -5.37 2.38 13.97
C LYS A 302 -6.75 1.90 14.47
N ARG A 303 -6.81 0.85 15.28
CA ARG A 303 -8.04 0.23 15.79
C ARG A 303 -8.48 0.78 17.15
N ILE A 304 -7.64 1.61 17.80
CA ILE A 304 -7.92 2.13 19.13
C ILE A 304 -8.41 3.57 18.99
N VAL A 305 -9.60 3.84 19.53
CA VAL A 305 -10.27 5.15 19.53
C VAL A 305 -9.34 6.20 20.15
N MET A 306 -9.35 7.41 19.60
CA MET A 306 -8.47 8.56 19.89
C MET A 306 -6.97 8.36 19.61
N ILE A 307 -6.40 7.18 19.90
CA ILE A 307 -4.99 6.90 19.62
C ILE A 307 -4.73 7.01 18.12
N ASP A 308 -5.65 6.59 17.27
CA ASP A 308 -5.48 6.70 15.82
C ASP A 308 -5.36 8.16 15.34
N VAL A 309 -6.16 9.07 15.89
CA VAL A 309 -6.12 10.51 15.59
C VAL A 309 -4.85 11.15 16.13
N VAL A 310 -4.49 10.87 17.38
CA VAL A 310 -3.25 11.39 18.00
C VAL A 310 -2.02 10.91 17.21
N MET A 311 -2.00 9.64 16.80
CA MET A 311 -0.93 9.09 15.97
C MET A 311 -0.86 9.75 14.59
N LEU A 312 -2.00 10.02 13.95
CA LEU A 312 -2.01 10.75 12.68
C LEU A 312 -1.43 12.16 12.83
N ALA A 313 -1.84 12.89 13.87
CA ALA A 313 -1.32 14.22 14.14
C ALA A 313 0.18 14.21 14.46
N ALA A 314 0.64 13.24 15.26
CA ALA A 314 2.05 13.04 15.54
C ALA A 314 2.85 12.67 14.28
N LEU A 315 2.33 11.81 13.41
CA LEU A 315 2.97 11.47 12.13
C LEU A 315 3.13 12.69 11.22
N TYR A 316 2.16 13.60 11.17
CA TYR A 316 2.29 14.85 10.43
C TYR A 316 3.33 15.79 11.08
N THR A 317 3.33 15.89 12.40
CA THR A 317 4.28 16.72 13.17
C THR A 317 5.73 16.21 13.02
N VAL A 318 5.95 14.90 13.04
CA VAL A 318 7.28 14.29 12.85
C VAL A 318 7.91 14.64 11.50
N ARG A 319 7.10 14.92 10.46
CA ARG A 319 7.63 15.40 9.18
C ARG A 319 8.23 16.79 9.30
N ILE A 320 7.57 17.68 10.04
CA ILE A 320 8.10 19.02 10.34
C ILE A 320 9.39 18.89 11.14
N ILE A 321 9.40 18.02 12.16
CA ILE A 321 10.61 17.74 12.95
C ILE A 321 11.76 17.25 12.05
N GLY A 322 11.47 16.31 11.14
CA GLY A 322 12.46 15.79 10.20
C GLY A 322 13.00 16.86 9.27
N GLY A 323 12.15 17.77 8.80
CA GLY A 323 12.58 18.92 7.99
C GLY A 323 13.56 19.84 8.72
N ALA A 324 13.26 20.17 9.98
CA ALA A 324 14.09 21.07 10.79
C ALA A 324 15.44 20.43 11.11
N VAL A 325 15.44 19.14 11.44
CA VAL A 325 16.68 18.37 11.69
C VAL A 325 17.52 18.22 10.41
N ALA A 326 16.90 18.06 9.23
CA ALA A 326 17.62 17.96 7.98
C ALA A 326 18.40 19.25 7.64
N ILE A 327 17.77 20.42 7.84
CA ILE A 327 18.40 21.73 7.53
C ILE A 327 19.19 22.32 8.71
N ASN A 328 19.42 21.56 9.78
CA ASN A 328 20.05 22.02 11.03
C ASN A 328 19.44 23.34 11.54
N SER A 329 18.11 23.36 11.67
CA SER A 329 17.34 24.49 12.23
C SER A 329 16.78 24.12 13.59
N GLU A 330 16.72 25.09 14.49
CA GLU A 330 16.13 24.92 15.81
C GLU A 330 14.61 24.68 15.72
N LEU A 331 14.13 23.75 16.53
CA LEU A 331 12.70 23.42 16.59
C LEU A 331 11.96 24.50 17.38
N SER A 332 11.13 25.27 16.69
CA SER A 332 10.22 26.20 17.36
C SER A 332 9.13 25.44 18.13
N PHE A 333 9.10 25.63 19.45
CA PHE A 333 8.02 25.12 20.32
C PHE A 333 6.65 25.54 19.79
N TRP A 334 6.52 26.82 19.39
CA TRP A 334 5.29 27.38 18.85
C TRP A 334 4.84 26.70 17.55
N LEU A 335 5.77 26.40 16.64
CA LEU A 335 5.48 25.67 15.40
C LEU A 335 4.98 24.25 15.69
N LEU A 336 5.61 23.55 16.63
CA LEU A 336 5.20 22.20 17.02
C LEU A 336 3.82 22.19 17.71
N ALA A 337 3.58 23.11 18.64
CA ALA A 337 2.28 23.24 19.31
C ALA A 337 1.16 23.59 18.32
N PHE A 338 1.38 24.60 17.46
CA PHE A 338 0.45 24.99 16.40
C PHE A 338 0.12 23.81 15.47
N SER A 339 1.16 23.17 14.94
CA SER A 339 1.00 22.07 13.97
C SER A 339 0.29 20.86 14.60
N MET A 340 0.60 20.51 15.85
CA MET A 340 -0.06 19.42 16.56
C MET A 340 -1.58 19.62 16.64
N PHE A 341 -2.04 20.82 17.01
CA PHE A 341 -3.48 21.13 17.11
C PHE A 341 -4.17 21.18 15.74
N VAL A 342 -3.54 21.79 14.74
CA VAL A 342 -4.07 21.82 13.36
C VAL A 342 -4.17 20.40 12.79
N PHE A 343 -3.15 19.58 12.96
CA PHE A 343 -3.15 18.21 12.48
C PHE A 343 -4.10 17.31 13.26
N LEU A 344 -4.32 17.56 14.56
CA LEU A 344 -5.35 16.88 15.34
C LEU A 344 -6.75 17.21 14.78
N SER A 345 -7.02 18.48 14.46
CA SER A 345 -8.25 18.90 13.78
C SER A 345 -8.45 18.17 12.44
N LEU A 346 -7.42 18.15 11.58
CA LEU A 346 -7.50 17.45 10.29
C LEU A 346 -7.63 15.93 10.45
N ALA A 347 -6.97 15.33 11.42
CA ALA A 347 -7.12 13.91 11.70
C ALA A 347 -8.54 13.56 12.16
N MET A 348 -9.14 14.39 13.01
CA MET A 348 -10.56 14.29 13.42
C MET A 348 -11.49 14.47 12.23
N LEU A 349 -11.24 15.47 11.38
CA LEU A 349 -12.00 15.71 10.15
C LEU A 349 -12.00 14.48 9.23
N LYS A 350 -10.86 13.79 9.14
CA LYS A 350 -10.74 12.54 8.41
C LYS A 350 -11.52 11.38 9.05
N ARG A 351 -11.71 11.36 10.38
CA ARG A 351 -12.56 10.35 11.04
C ARG A 351 -14.02 10.69 10.82
N TYR A 352 -14.36 11.97 10.92
CA TYR A 352 -15.68 12.49 10.66
C TYR A 352 -16.19 12.07 9.27
N THR A 353 -15.39 12.25 8.21
CA THR A 353 -15.80 11.84 6.85
C THR A 353 -15.96 10.33 6.68
N GLU A 354 -15.11 9.53 7.34
CA GLU A 354 -15.26 8.08 7.35
C GLU A 354 -16.54 7.63 8.08
N LEU A 355 -16.89 8.27 9.20
CA LEU A 355 -18.13 8.00 9.95
C LEU A 355 -19.37 8.47 9.19
N ALA A 356 -19.34 9.66 8.60
CA ALA A 356 -20.42 10.16 7.77
C ALA A 356 -20.68 9.25 6.56
N SER A 357 -19.61 8.73 5.92
CA SER A 357 -19.73 7.75 4.84
C SER A 357 -20.29 6.40 5.33
N ALA A 358 -19.92 5.96 6.53
CA ALA A 358 -20.48 4.74 7.14
C ALA A 358 -21.99 4.89 7.39
N LEU A 359 -22.41 6.02 7.97
CA LEU A 359 -23.82 6.37 8.18
C LEU A 359 -24.60 6.39 6.86
N ALA A 360 -24.07 7.07 5.84
CA ALA A 360 -24.69 7.13 4.51
C ALA A 360 -24.81 5.75 3.83
N SER A 361 -23.96 4.80 4.21
CA SER A 361 -23.99 3.42 3.71
C SER A 361 -24.82 2.47 4.60
N GLY A 362 -25.55 2.98 5.58
CA GLY A 362 -26.36 2.19 6.51
C GLY A 362 -25.55 1.33 7.49
N LYS A 363 -24.29 1.69 7.77
CA LYS A 363 -23.43 0.96 8.72
C LYS A 363 -23.39 1.66 10.07
N GLU A 364 -23.42 0.88 11.15
CA GLU A 364 -23.41 1.41 12.52
C GLU A 364 -22.00 1.77 13.03
N MET A 365 -20.95 1.18 12.45
CA MET A 365 -19.56 1.39 12.89
C MET A 365 -18.60 1.63 11.73
N ALA A 366 -17.52 2.37 12.03
CA ALA A 366 -16.37 2.49 11.13
C ALA A 366 -15.56 1.18 11.12
N ILE A 367 -15.36 0.60 9.93
CA ILE A 367 -14.67 -0.68 9.74
C ILE A 367 -13.23 -0.59 10.26
N GLY A 368 -12.93 -1.36 11.31
CA GLY A 368 -11.57 -1.54 11.84
C GLY A 368 -11.02 -0.34 12.61
N ARG A 369 -11.88 0.58 13.10
CA ARG A 369 -11.47 1.81 13.79
C ARG A 369 -12.01 1.96 15.22
N GLY A 370 -13.05 1.20 15.58
CA GLY A 370 -13.64 1.23 16.92
C GLY A 370 -14.58 2.41 17.20
N TYR A 371 -14.79 3.31 16.23
CA TYR A 371 -15.76 4.40 16.34
C TYR A 371 -17.15 3.96 15.91
N SER A 372 -18.16 4.40 16.66
CA SER A 372 -19.57 4.32 16.30
C SER A 372 -20.00 5.56 15.54
N VAL A 373 -21.01 5.44 14.67
CA VAL A 373 -21.66 6.60 14.05
C VAL A 373 -22.24 7.56 15.10
N ALA A 374 -22.60 7.07 16.29
CA ALA A 374 -23.05 7.90 17.40
C ALA A 374 -21.98 8.90 17.89
N ASP A 375 -20.69 8.65 17.63
CA ASP A 375 -19.58 9.52 18.06
C ASP A 375 -19.43 10.77 17.16
N LEU A 376 -20.16 10.86 16.05
CA LEU A 376 -19.98 11.87 15.01
C LEU A 376 -20.07 13.32 15.55
N PRO A 377 -21.06 13.71 16.40
CA PRO A 377 -21.10 15.04 16.99
C PRO A 377 -19.90 15.34 17.91
N LEU A 378 -19.43 14.33 18.64
CA LEU A 378 -18.28 14.46 19.54
C LEU A 378 -16.98 14.66 18.74
N VAL A 379 -16.76 13.85 17.70
CA VAL A 379 -15.61 13.99 16.79
C VAL A 379 -15.61 15.36 16.12
N GLN A 380 -16.77 15.86 15.70
CA GLN A 380 -16.92 17.19 15.13
C GLN A 380 -16.54 18.29 16.13
N SER A 381 -17.06 18.22 17.36
CA SER A 381 -16.78 19.20 18.41
C SER A 381 -15.29 19.23 18.79
N LEU A 382 -14.70 18.06 19.06
CA LEU A 382 -13.28 17.93 19.42
C LEU A 382 -12.36 18.41 18.30
N GLY A 383 -12.68 18.07 17.06
CA GLY A 383 -11.89 18.46 15.90
C GLY A 383 -11.93 19.95 15.62
N ALA A 384 -13.11 20.58 15.64
CA ALA A 384 -13.25 22.03 15.47
C ALA A 384 -12.55 22.79 16.60
N ALA A 385 -12.70 22.35 17.85
CA ALA A 385 -12.03 22.94 19.00
C ALA A 385 -10.50 22.86 18.87
N ALA A 386 -9.95 21.71 18.47
CA ALA A 386 -8.51 21.55 18.23
C ALA A 386 -8.01 22.55 17.18
N GLY A 387 -8.76 22.77 16.10
CA GLY A 387 -8.37 23.72 15.05
C GLY A 387 -8.31 25.15 15.58
N TYR A 388 -9.32 25.58 16.33
CA TYR A 388 -9.37 26.92 16.91
C TYR A 388 -8.30 27.13 17.98
N ILE A 389 -8.00 26.11 18.79
CA ILE A 389 -6.87 26.15 19.73
C ILE A 389 -5.55 26.31 18.97
N GLY A 390 -5.39 25.66 17.81
CA GLY A 390 -4.25 25.90 16.93
C GLY A 390 -4.13 27.38 16.56
N VAL A 391 -5.21 28.03 16.12
CA VAL A 391 -5.17 29.47 15.82
C VAL A 391 -4.87 30.32 17.06
N ALA A 392 -5.41 29.95 18.23
CA ALA A 392 -5.10 30.64 19.48
C ALA A 392 -3.60 30.54 19.85
N VAL A 393 -2.99 29.36 19.68
CA VAL A 393 -1.54 29.16 19.86
C VAL A 393 -0.75 30.03 18.89
N PHE A 394 -1.20 30.15 17.63
CA PHE A 394 -0.57 31.05 16.67
C PHE A 394 -0.69 32.52 17.08
N ALA A 395 -1.85 32.95 17.60
CA ALA A 395 -2.04 34.31 18.10
C ALA A 395 -1.13 34.63 19.29
N LEU A 396 -0.87 33.65 20.17
CA LEU A 396 0.09 33.78 21.26
C LEU A 396 1.53 33.90 20.73
N TYR A 397 1.89 33.12 19.71
CA TYR A 397 3.19 33.21 19.05
C TYR A 397 3.50 34.60 18.49
N ILE A 398 2.52 35.29 17.88
CA ILE A 398 2.74 36.62 17.30
C ILE A 398 3.25 37.64 18.34
N ASN A 399 2.89 37.48 19.60
CA ASN A 399 3.31 38.35 20.70
C ASN A 399 4.51 37.79 21.50
N SER A 400 5.09 36.68 21.07
CA SER A 400 6.25 36.06 21.71
C SER A 400 7.55 36.78 21.33
N PRO A 401 8.57 36.81 22.21
CA PRO A 401 9.88 37.40 21.89
C PRO A 401 10.48 36.84 20.60
N GLU A 402 10.32 35.54 20.35
CA GLU A 402 10.85 34.85 19.18
C GLU A 402 10.25 35.41 17.87
N SER A 403 8.95 35.72 17.87
CA SER A 403 8.29 36.34 16.70
C SER A 403 8.71 37.79 16.49
N LEU A 404 9.02 38.52 17.57
CA LEU A 404 9.46 39.91 17.50
C LEU A 404 10.90 40.03 16.97
N GLU A 405 11.73 39.01 17.20
CA GLU A 405 13.10 38.94 16.67
C GLU A 405 13.13 38.46 15.21
N LEU A 406 12.25 37.54 14.83
CA LEU A 406 12.28 36.90 13.52
C LEU A 406 11.63 37.71 12.39
N TYR A 407 10.70 38.61 12.71
CA TYR A 407 9.92 39.38 11.73
C TYR A 407 10.09 40.89 11.91
N THR A 408 10.28 41.62 10.81
CA THR A 408 10.34 43.09 10.81
C THR A 408 8.99 43.71 11.19
N ASN A 409 7.88 43.11 10.72
CA ASN A 409 6.51 43.60 10.95
C ASN A 409 5.59 42.50 11.51
N PRO A 410 5.80 42.05 12.77
CA PRO A 410 5.06 40.92 13.36
C PRO A 410 3.55 41.19 13.46
N LYS A 411 3.13 42.46 13.56
CA LYS A 411 1.70 42.82 13.59
C LYS A 411 0.94 42.40 12.33
N LEU A 412 1.59 42.27 11.18
CA LEU A 412 0.94 41.80 9.95
C LEU A 412 0.48 40.34 10.06
N LEU A 413 1.16 39.53 10.88
CA LEU A 413 0.80 38.13 11.11
C LEU A 413 -0.60 37.99 11.75
N TRP A 414 -1.13 39.02 12.41
CA TRP A 414 -2.50 39.00 12.92
C TRP A 414 -3.55 38.78 11.84
N LEU A 415 -3.27 39.16 10.58
CA LEU A 415 -4.14 38.91 9.44
C LEU A 415 -4.29 37.41 9.13
N LEU A 416 -3.33 36.57 9.54
CA LEU A 416 -3.40 35.12 9.37
C LEU A 416 -4.45 34.49 10.30
N CYS A 417 -4.71 35.06 11.48
CA CYS A 417 -5.68 34.50 12.42
C CYS A 417 -7.10 34.36 11.83
N PRO A 418 -7.74 35.43 11.30
CA PRO A 418 -9.07 35.30 10.68
C PRO A 418 -9.05 34.41 9.43
N ILE A 419 -7.96 34.41 8.66
CA ILE A 419 -7.81 33.55 7.47
C ILE A 419 -7.77 32.06 7.85
N LEU A 420 -7.01 31.71 8.90
CA LEU A 420 -6.92 30.34 9.41
C LEU A 420 -8.25 29.91 10.03
N LEU A 421 -8.93 30.78 10.79
CA LEU A 421 -10.28 30.48 11.32
C LEU A 421 -11.27 30.21 10.19
N TYR A 422 -11.26 31.04 9.15
CA TYR A 422 -12.09 30.82 7.96
C TYR A 422 -11.78 29.47 7.31
N TRP A 423 -10.49 29.15 7.11
CA TRP A 423 -10.09 27.91 6.45
C TRP A 423 -10.47 26.67 7.25
N ILE A 424 -10.22 26.66 8.56
CA ILE A 424 -10.61 25.56 9.45
C ILE A 424 -12.13 25.39 9.41
N SER A 425 -12.89 26.48 9.57
CA SER A 425 -14.36 26.45 9.50
C SER A 425 -14.86 25.91 8.17
N ARG A 426 -14.27 26.37 7.06
CA ARG A 426 -14.63 25.92 5.72
C ARG A 426 -14.36 24.42 5.54
N MET A 427 -13.22 23.91 6.01
CA MET A 427 -12.89 22.49 5.93
C MET A 427 -13.93 21.63 6.67
N TRP A 428 -14.38 22.06 7.85
CA TRP A 428 -15.45 21.40 8.61
C TRP A 428 -16.81 21.48 7.90
N ILE A 429 -17.18 22.63 7.34
CA ILE A 429 -18.44 22.80 6.59
C ILE A 429 -18.47 21.93 5.33
N VAL A 430 -17.41 21.93 4.53
CA VAL A 430 -17.29 21.12 3.30
C VAL A 430 -17.37 19.62 3.63
N SER A 431 -16.71 19.20 4.71
CA SER A 431 -16.76 17.80 5.15
C SER A 431 -18.14 17.41 5.68
N HIS A 432 -18.82 18.31 6.38
CA HIS A 432 -20.19 18.10 6.86
C HIS A 432 -21.18 17.93 5.70
N ARG A 433 -20.99 18.65 4.59
CA ARG A 433 -21.79 18.52 3.36
C ARG A 433 -21.53 17.23 2.57
N GLY A 434 -20.47 16.49 2.90
CA GLY A 434 -20.11 15.25 2.21
C GLY A 434 -19.26 15.45 0.94
N ASP A 435 -18.78 16.67 0.69
CA ASP A 435 -18.03 17.01 -0.53
C ASP A 435 -16.54 16.61 -0.46
N MET A 436 -16.05 16.14 0.70
CA MET A 436 -14.66 15.73 0.90
C MET A 436 -14.52 14.21 0.91
N HIS A 437 -14.00 13.64 -0.19
CA HIS A 437 -13.81 12.20 -0.36
C HIS A 437 -12.38 11.70 -0.12
N ASP A 438 -11.41 12.61 -0.10
CA ASP A 438 -9.98 12.30 0.04
C ASP A 438 -9.43 12.73 1.41
N ASP A 439 -8.16 12.38 1.66
CA ASP A 439 -7.44 12.82 2.86
C ASP A 439 -7.43 14.36 2.96
N PRO A 440 -7.72 14.98 4.12
CA PRO A 440 -7.86 16.43 4.24
C PRO A 440 -6.68 17.24 3.72
N ILE A 441 -5.46 16.72 3.86
CA ILE A 441 -4.25 17.38 3.35
C ILE A 441 -4.19 17.31 1.82
N VAL A 442 -4.60 16.18 1.26
CA VAL A 442 -4.66 16.01 -0.20
C VAL A 442 -5.74 16.92 -0.78
N PHE A 443 -6.91 16.97 -0.12
CA PHE A 443 -7.97 17.89 -0.47
C PHE A 443 -7.48 19.35 -0.43
N ALA A 444 -6.81 19.78 0.65
CA ALA A 444 -6.31 21.13 0.79
C ALA A 444 -5.32 21.54 -0.33
N ALA A 445 -4.52 20.59 -0.83
CA ALA A 445 -3.60 20.87 -1.93
C ALA A 445 -4.27 20.92 -3.31
N MET A 446 -5.42 20.27 -3.49
CA MET A 446 -6.13 20.20 -4.78
C MET A 446 -7.28 21.22 -4.88
N ASP A 447 -7.88 21.59 -3.76
CA ASP A 447 -9.00 22.52 -3.69
C ASP A 447 -8.55 23.97 -3.89
N ARG A 448 -9.14 24.65 -4.88
CA ARG A 448 -8.81 26.03 -5.25
C ARG A 448 -8.99 27.00 -4.07
N GLY A 449 -10.01 26.82 -3.25
CA GLY A 449 -10.25 27.69 -2.09
C GLY A 449 -9.12 27.59 -1.06
N SER A 450 -8.66 26.38 -0.79
CA SER A 450 -7.53 26.12 0.11
C SER A 450 -6.21 26.64 -0.47
N GLN A 451 -5.98 26.48 -1.77
CA GLN A 451 -4.79 27.04 -2.44
C GLN A 451 -4.73 28.58 -2.35
N ILE A 452 -5.86 29.27 -2.54
CA ILE A 452 -5.95 30.73 -2.38
C ILE A 452 -5.61 31.12 -0.94
N VAL A 453 -6.18 30.43 0.06
CA VAL A 453 -5.85 30.68 1.47
C VAL A 453 -4.36 30.49 1.75
N ILE A 454 -3.76 29.38 1.30
CA ILE A 454 -2.34 29.10 1.48
C ILE A 454 -1.49 30.20 0.82
N GLY A 455 -1.84 30.62 -0.40
CA GLY A 455 -1.17 31.71 -1.11
C GLY A 455 -1.23 33.04 -0.36
N LEU A 456 -2.41 33.39 0.19
CA LEU A 456 -2.56 34.57 1.04
C LEU A 456 -1.72 34.46 2.32
N CYS A 457 -1.65 33.28 2.94
CA CYS A 457 -0.83 33.08 4.13
C CYS A 457 0.65 33.29 3.82
N VAL A 458 1.14 32.71 2.72
CA VAL A 458 2.54 32.89 2.28
C VAL A 458 2.82 34.36 1.97
N LEU A 459 1.93 35.05 1.27
CA LEU A 459 2.09 36.48 0.97
C LEU A 459 2.18 37.33 2.24
N ILE A 460 1.32 37.09 3.23
CA ILE A 460 1.34 37.84 4.50
C ILE A 460 2.63 37.56 5.27
N VAL A 461 3.10 36.31 5.30
CA VAL A 461 4.38 35.96 5.93
C VAL A 461 5.52 36.69 5.23
N LEU A 462 5.57 36.67 3.89
CA LEU A 462 6.61 37.36 3.11
C LEU A 462 6.61 38.89 3.32
N LEU A 463 5.44 39.50 3.56
CA LEU A 463 5.34 40.93 3.89
C LEU A 463 5.71 41.25 5.34
N ALA A 464 5.69 40.25 6.23
CA ALA A 464 6.05 40.40 7.64
C ALA A 464 7.55 40.27 7.88
N ILE A 465 8.26 39.53 7.01
CA ILE A 465 9.73 39.48 6.93
C ILE A 465 10.22 40.85 6.46
#